data_AF-A0A4P5YQN6-F1
#
_entry.id   AF-A0A4P5YQN6-F1
#
_cell.length_a   1.000
_cell.length_b   1.000
_cell.length_c   1.000
_cell.angle_alpha   90.00
_cell.angle_beta   90.00
_cell.angle_gamma   90.00
#
_symmetry.space_group_name_H-M   'P 1'
#
loop_
_entity.id
_entity.type
_entity.pdbx_description
1 polymer ?
#
loop_
_entity_poly.entity_id
_entity_poly.type
_entity_poly.pdbx_seq_one_letter_code
_entity_poly.pdbx_strand_id
1 'polypeptide(L)'
;MRALARIEVLKQALVAALLSTVAAWPRLAGFTENPNPTWFLAGVLFWAAFCLWAAVFAWHARITERALLDWRLAARAWGMVTLVGVVGAVLFAFTTDPVWRLVRPRDFPMTTDAWVAQTLFYLGFEQLFAYLGPFALGFRLTGSVRVSIAGTAVFRLGLLALQLHTAVPTPSVAGVLLLIIARVAVTWVVLNVYLRGGLLAVGWLGLLWQLRHWFSF
;
A
#
# COMPACT_ATOMS: atom_id res chain seq x y z
N MET A 1 6.24 -14.82 -20.49
CA MET A 1 5.37 -15.67 -19.64
C MET A 1 6.12 -16.67 -18.76
N ARG A 2 7.28 -17.19 -19.16
CA ARG A 2 8.06 -18.20 -18.40
C ARG A 2 8.46 -17.84 -16.96
N ALA A 3 8.39 -16.58 -16.54
CA ALA A 3 8.78 -16.15 -15.19
C ALA A 3 7.68 -16.39 -14.13
N LEU A 4 6.40 -16.21 -14.47
CA LEU A 4 5.26 -16.46 -13.55
C LEU A 4 5.04 -17.93 -13.27
N ALA A 5 5.28 -18.78 -14.28
CA ALA A 5 5.09 -20.22 -14.18
C ALA A 5 6.26 -20.92 -13.48
N ARG A 6 7.26 -20.17 -12.97
CA ARG A 6 8.35 -20.75 -12.17
C ARG A 6 7.81 -21.17 -10.82
N ILE A 7 8.08 -22.42 -10.45
CA ILE A 7 7.60 -23.01 -9.21
C ILE A 7 8.10 -22.20 -8.00
N GLU A 8 9.31 -21.65 -8.07
CA GLU A 8 9.90 -20.84 -7.01
C GLU A 8 9.09 -19.55 -6.78
N VAL A 9 8.67 -18.89 -7.86
CA VAL A 9 7.85 -17.67 -7.81
C VAL A 9 6.48 -17.98 -7.22
N LEU A 10 5.86 -19.09 -7.63
CA LEU A 10 4.55 -19.49 -7.11
C LEU A 10 4.62 -19.86 -5.63
N LYS A 11 5.67 -20.57 -5.19
CA LYS A 11 5.89 -20.88 -3.77
C LYS A 11 6.07 -19.61 -2.93
N GLN A 12 6.88 -18.66 -3.40
CA GLN A 12 7.08 -17.38 -2.70
C GLN A 12 5.79 -16.55 -2.66
N ALA A 13 5.06 -16.48 -3.77
CA ALA A 13 3.78 -15.77 -3.84
C ALA A 13 2.73 -16.39 -2.91
N LEU A 14 2.69 -17.73 -2.82
CA LEU A 14 1.80 -18.45 -1.92
C LEU A 14 2.07 -18.08 -0.46
N VAL A 15 3.33 -18.16 -0.03
CA VAL A 15 3.72 -17.81 1.35
C VAL A 15 3.42 -16.34 1.64
N ALA A 16 3.81 -15.43 0.74
CA ALA A 16 3.56 -14.00 0.92
C ALA A 16 2.07 -13.67 0.96
N ALA A 17 1.24 -14.34 0.14
CA ALA A 17 -0.21 -14.19 0.16
C ALA A 17 -0.82 -14.67 1.48
N LEU A 18 -0.39 -15.84 2.00
CA LEU A 18 -0.82 -16.31 3.32
C LEU A 18 -0.48 -15.29 4.41
N LEU A 19 0.75 -14.79 4.44
CA LEU A 19 1.17 -13.77 5.41
C LEU A 19 0.36 -12.48 5.27
N SER A 20 0.07 -12.05 4.04
CA SER A 20 -0.75 -10.87 3.76
C SER A 20 -2.18 -11.06 4.27
N THR A 21 -2.75 -12.25 4.08
CA THR A 21 -4.09 -12.58 4.56
C THR A 21 -4.16 -12.65 6.07
N VAL A 22 -3.16 -13.27 6.73
CA VAL A 22 -3.08 -13.31 8.19
C VAL A 22 -2.92 -11.89 8.75
N ALA A 23 -2.07 -11.05 8.15
CA ALA A 23 -1.90 -9.66 8.56
C ALA A 23 -3.17 -8.82 8.35
N ALA A 24 -3.94 -9.09 7.29
CA ALA A 24 -5.20 -8.41 7.02
C ALA A 24 -6.37 -8.91 7.88
N TRP A 25 -6.26 -10.09 8.50
CA TRP A 25 -7.34 -10.74 9.23
C TRP A 25 -7.97 -9.87 10.33
N PRO A 26 -7.22 -9.17 11.21
CA PRO A 26 -7.83 -8.36 12.26
C PRO A 26 -8.76 -7.27 11.71
N ARG A 27 -8.38 -6.66 10.57
CA ARG A 27 -9.22 -5.65 9.91
C ARG A 27 -10.46 -6.27 9.26
N LEU A 28 -10.34 -7.47 8.69
CA LEU A 28 -11.48 -8.21 8.12
C LEU A 28 -12.47 -8.65 9.21
N ALA A 29 -11.98 -9.13 10.35
CA ALA A 29 -12.79 -9.56 11.48
C ALA A 29 -13.58 -8.38 12.09
N GLY A 30 -13.00 -7.18 12.08
CA GLY A 30 -13.67 -5.96 12.52
C GLY A 30 -14.73 -5.43 11.54
N PHE A 31 -14.87 -6.01 10.33
CA PHE A 31 -15.81 -5.52 9.33
C PHE A 31 -17.19 -6.20 9.43
N THR A 32 -17.86 -5.99 10.56
CA THR A 32 -19.12 -6.67 10.93
C THR A 32 -20.33 -6.25 10.10
N GLU A 33 -20.27 -5.09 9.41
CA GLU A 33 -21.36 -4.58 8.57
C GLU A 33 -21.41 -5.25 7.18
N ASN A 34 -20.41 -6.05 6.81
CA ASN A 34 -20.38 -6.71 5.51
C ASN A 34 -21.35 -7.91 5.48
N PRO A 35 -22.23 -8.03 4.47
CA PRO A 35 -23.14 -9.17 4.37
C PRO A 35 -22.41 -10.50 4.08
N ASN A 36 -21.16 -10.46 3.63
CA ASN A 36 -20.38 -11.64 3.32
C ASN A 36 -19.62 -12.15 4.55
N PRO A 37 -19.51 -13.48 4.72
CA PRO A 37 -18.79 -14.04 5.84
C PRO A 37 -17.27 -13.76 5.74
N THR A 38 -16.61 -13.57 6.88
CA THR A 38 -15.19 -13.17 6.95
C THR A 38 -14.25 -14.16 6.24
N TRP A 39 -14.56 -15.46 6.26
CA TRP A 39 -13.77 -16.48 5.56
C TRP A 39 -13.80 -16.29 4.04
N PHE A 40 -14.93 -15.84 3.48
CA PHE A 40 -15.06 -15.56 2.05
C PHE A 40 -14.19 -14.35 1.68
N LEU A 41 -14.24 -13.27 2.48
CA LEU A 41 -13.40 -12.09 2.29
C LEU A 41 -11.91 -12.45 2.40
N ALA A 42 -11.53 -13.30 3.35
CA ALA A 42 -10.16 -13.80 3.50
C ALA A 42 -9.73 -14.63 2.28
N GLY A 43 -10.62 -15.45 1.71
CA GLY A 43 -10.36 -16.21 0.48
C GLY A 43 -10.15 -15.30 -0.74
N VAL A 44 -11.00 -14.29 -0.91
CA VAL A 44 -10.85 -13.28 -1.97
C VAL A 44 -9.54 -12.51 -1.81
N LEU A 45 -9.22 -12.07 -0.59
CA LEU A 45 -7.99 -11.34 -0.30
C LEU A 45 -6.75 -12.21 -0.53
N PHE A 46 -6.78 -13.48 -0.09
CA PHE A 46 -5.72 -14.44 -0.36
C PHE A 46 -5.49 -14.61 -1.86
N TRP A 47 -6.55 -14.81 -2.64
CA TRP A 47 -6.45 -14.97 -4.08
C TRP A 47 -5.89 -13.72 -4.76
N ALA A 48 -6.39 -12.54 -4.38
CA ALA A 48 -5.89 -11.26 -4.89
C ALA A 48 -4.41 -11.05 -4.53
N ALA A 49 -4.04 -11.25 -3.27
CA ALA A 49 -2.67 -11.13 -2.80
C ALA A 49 -1.74 -12.11 -3.52
N PHE A 50 -2.18 -13.35 -3.75
CA PHE A 50 -1.42 -14.35 -4.51
C PHE A 50 -1.14 -13.88 -5.94
N CYS A 51 -2.16 -13.42 -6.67
CA CYS A 51 -1.97 -12.90 -8.03
C CYS A 51 -1.02 -11.70 -8.06
N LEU A 52 -1.13 -10.77 -7.10
CA LEU A 52 -0.29 -9.58 -7.03
C LEU A 52 1.14 -9.91 -6.64
N TRP A 53 1.35 -10.76 -5.62
CA TRP A 53 2.68 -11.22 -5.23
C TRP A 53 3.36 -12.00 -6.34
N ALA A 54 2.64 -12.87 -7.05
CA ALA A 54 3.19 -13.58 -8.20
C ALA A 54 3.69 -12.60 -9.27
N ALA A 55 2.94 -11.53 -9.55
CA ALA A 55 3.38 -10.46 -10.44
C ALA A 55 4.58 -9.68 -9.88
N VAL A 56 4.61 -9.38 -8.57
CA VAL A 56 5.75 -8.68 -7.96
C VAL A 56 7.01 -9.55 -8.05
N PHE A 57 6.97 -10.80 -7.57
CA PHE A 57 8.13 -11.70 -7.57
C PHE A 57 8.66 -12.00 -8.98
N ALA A 58 7.77 -12.21 -9.96
CA ALA A 58 8.20 -12.54 -11.32
C ALA A 58 8.93 -11.38 -12.04
N TRP A 59 8.69 -10.11 -11.64
CA TRP A 59 9.29 -8.95 -12.29
C TRP A 59 10.24 -8.13 -11.40
N HIS A 60 10.20 -8.28 -10.07
CA HIS A 60 11.04 -7.51 -9.15
C HIS A 60 12.54 -7.58 -9.48
N ALA A 61 13.06 -8.81 -9.66
CA ALA A 61 14.47 -9.02 -9.99
C ALA A 61 14.87 -8.41 -11.34
N ARG A 62 13.93 -8.30 -12.28
CA ARG A 62 14.17 -7.66 -13.58
C ARG A 62 14.15 -6.13 -13.52
N ILE A 63 13.43 -5.58 -12.54
CA ILE A 63 13.27 -4.13 -12.38
C ILE A 63 14.44 -3.55 -11.59
N THR A 64 14.87 -4.24 -10.53
CA THR A 64 15.80 -3.69 -9.54
C THR A 64 17.14 -4.39 -9.51
N GLU A 65 17.30 -5.50 -10.23
CA GLU A 65 18.48 -6.38 -10.20
C GLU A 65 18.86 -6.86 -8.79
N ARG A 66 17.88 -6.86 -7.87
CA ARG A 66 18.07 -7.16 -6.44
C ARG A 66 17.03 -8.15 -5.93
N ALA A 67 17.29 -8.67 -4.74
CA ALA A 67 16.33 -9.47 -3.99
C ALA A 67 15.24 -8.57 -3.37
N LEU A 68 14.01 -9.09 -3.27
CA LEU A 68 12.86 -8.35 -2.75
C LEU A 68 13.05 -7.90 -1.29
N LEU A 69 13.67 -8.77 -0.49
CA LEU A 69 14.04 -8.54 0.90
C LEU A 69 15.55 -8.35 0.98
N ASP A 70 16.01 -7.15 0.64
CA ASP A 70 17.42 -6.79 0.78
C ASP A 70 17.60 -5.85 1.97
N TRP A 71 18.30 -6.33 2.99
CA TRP A 71 18.66 -5.54 4.18
C TRP A 71 19.89 -4.64 3.94
N ARG A 72 20.60 -4.80 2.82
CA ARG A 72 21.88 -4.12 2.51
C ARG A 72 21.72 -2.67 2.07
N LEU A 73 20.65 -2.00 2.49
CA LEU A 73 20.50 -0.56 2.34
C LEU A 73 21.56 0.16 3.17
N ALA A 74 22.30 1.07 2.53
CA ALA A 74 23.25 1.92 3.22
C ALA A 74 22.55 2.70 4.36
N ALA A 75 23.23 2.89 5.50
CA ALA A 75 22.68 3.62 6.64
C ALA A 75 22.12 5.01 6.27
N ARG A 76 22.78 5.70 5.32
CA ARG A 76 22.31 6.98 4.76
C ARG A 76 20.95 6.85 4.08
N ALA A 77 20.70 5.75 3.35
CA ALA A 77 19.41 5.52 2.70
C ALA A 77 18.31 5.27 3.74
N TRP A 78 18.59 4.51 4.80
CA TRP A 78 17.68 4.34 5.93
C TRP A 78 17.36 5.67 6.64
N GLY A 79 18.38 6.51 6.86
CA GLY A 79 18.19 7.85 7.41
C GLY A 79 17.28 8.72 6.53
N MET A 80 17.48 8.70 5.22
CA MET A 80 16.63 9.45 4.27
C MET A 80 15.19 8.93 4.24
N VAL A 81 14.98 7.61 4.21
CA VAL A 81 13.63 7.02 4.25
C VAL A 81 12.93 7.40 5.55
N THR A 82 13.65 7.38 6.67
CA THR A 82 13.11 7.77 7.98
C THR A 82 12.72 9.25 8.00
N LEU A 83 13.60 10.14 7.51
CA LEU A 83 13.30 11.57 7.42
C LEU A 83 12.07 11.84 6.55
N VAL A 84 12.01 11.24 5.36
CA VAL A 84 10.85 11.37 4.45
C VAL A 84 9.59 10.79 5.08
N GLY A 85 9.71 9.68 5.81
CA GLY A 85 8.61 9.07 6.56
C GLY A 85 8.04 10.00 7.63
N VAL A 86 8.92 10.56 8.48
CA VAL A 86 8.51 11.48 9.57
C VAL A 86 7.91 12.77 8.99
N VAL A 87 8.57 13.40 8.02
CA VAL A 87 8.05 14.63 7.39
C VAL A 87 6.71 14.35 6.71
N GLY A 88 6.60 13.23 5.98
CA GLY A 88 5.33 12.83 5.35
C GLY A 88 4.23 12.57 6.38
N ALA A 89 4.54 11.90 7.49
CA ALA A 89 3.60 11.64 8.57
C ALA A 89 3.04 12.95 9.17
N VAL A 90 3.92 13.91 9.45
CA VAL A 90 3.54 15.25 9.93
C VAL A 90 2.66 15.97 8.91
N LEU A 91 3.09 16.03 7.65
CA LEU A 91 2.30 16.67 6.59
C LEU A 91 0.91 16.05 6.44
N PHE A 92 0.79 14.72 6.48
CA PHE A 92 -0.52 14.07 6.38
C PHE A 92 -1.41 14.37 7.59
N ALA A 93 -0.86 14.39 8.80
CA ALA A 93 -1.60 14.69 10.01
C ALA A 93 -2.23 16.11 9.96
N PHE A 94 -1.54 17.09 9.39
CA PHE A 94 -2.01 18.46 9.32
C PHE A 94 -2.82 18.81 8.06
N THR A 95 -2.67 18.07 6.96
CA THR A 95 -3.29 18.44 5.67
C THR A 95 -4.35 17.46 5.22
N THR A 96 -4.00 16.18 5.01
CA THR A 96 -4.91 15.19 4.42
C THR A 96 -5.84 14.55 5.44
N ASP A 97 -5.34 14.29 6.65
CA ASP A 97 -6.10 13.60 7.68
C ASP A 97 -7.34 14.40 8.13
N PRO A 98 -7.29 15.75 8.28
CA PRO A 98 -8.49 16.53 8.59
C PRO A 98 -9.60 16.36 7.54
N VAL A 99 -9.24 16.35 6.24
CA VAL A 99 -10.21 16.12 5.15
C VAL A 99 -10.78 14.71 5.23
N TRP A 100 -9.93 13.70 5.42
CA TRP A 100 -10.37 12.32 5.50
C TRP A 100 -11.20 12.02 6.75
N ARG A 101 -10.90 12.64 7.90
CA ARG A 101 -11.66 12.45 9.15
C ARG A 101 -13.11 12.94 9.01
N LEU A 102 -13.31 14.01 8.26
CA LEU A 102 -14.65 14.53 7.97
C LEU A 102 -15.42 13.59 7.04
N VAL A 103 -14.75 13.07 6.01
CA VAL A 103 -15.39 12.31 4.94
C VAL A 103 -15.59 10.84 5.31
N ARG A 104 -14.67 10.26 6.09
CA ARG A 104 -14.64 8.85 6.49
C ARG A 104 -14.13 8.69 7.92
N PRO A 105 -14.91 9.11 8.93
CA PRO A 105 -14.49 9.03 10.32
C PRO A 105 -14.20 7.59 10.77
N ARG A 106 -14.91 6.59 10.20
CA ARG A 106 -14.75 5.16 10.50
C ARG A 106 -13.42 4.56 10.05
N ASP A 107 -12.73 5.21 9.11
CA ASP A 107 -11.43 4.74 8.60
C ASP A 107 -10.26 5.15 9.52
N PHE A 108 -10.52 5.97 10.55
CA PHE A 108 -9.54 6.36 11.55
C PHE A 108 -9.63 5.46 12.78
N PRO A 109 -8.49 4.97 13.29
CA PRO A 109 -8.51 4.10 14.44
C PRO A 109 -8.82 4.94 15.69
N MET A 110 -9.76 4.47 16.51
CA MET A 110 -10.13 5.09 17.79
C MET A 110 -9.59 4.30 19.00
N THR A 111 -9.05 3.10 18.77
CA THR A 111 -8.44 2.25 19.78
C THR A 111 -7.10 1.71 19.29
N THR A 112 -6.24 1.28 20.21
CA THR A 112 -4.97 0.62 19.91
C THR A 112 -5.16 -0.63 19.05
N ASP A 113 -6.20 -1.41 19.30
CA ASP A 113 -6.49 -2.62 18.51
C ASP A 113 -6.87 -2.29 17.07
N ALA A 114 -7.69 -1.25 16.88
CA ALA A 114 -8.04 -0.75 15.55
C ALA A 114 -6.81 -0.23 14.80
N TRP A 115 -5.88 0.43 15.51
CA TRP A 115 -4.62 0.90 14.94
C TRP A 115 -3.72 -0.25 14.50
N VAL A 116 -3.55 -1.28 15.33
CA VAL A 116 -2.77 -2.47 14.98
C VAL A 116 -3.39 -3.15 13.76
N ALA A 117 -4.71 -3.36 13.76
CA ALA A 117 -5.43 -3.97 12.65
C ALA A 117 -5.24 -3.19 11.34
N GLN A 118 -5.34 -1.86 11.38
CA GLN A 118 -5.14 -1.00 10.23
C GLN A 118 -3.69 -0.98 9.74
N THR A 119 -2.72 -0.95 10.66
CA THR A 119 -1.29 -0.97 10.34
C THR A 119 -0.89 -2.28 9.69
N LEU A 120 -1.36 -3.41 10.22
CA LEU A 120 -1.10 -4.73 9.64
C LEU A 120 -1.78 -4.88 8.28
N PHE A 121 -3.01 -4.41 8.11
CA PHE A 121 -3.68 -4.40 6.81
C PHE A 121 -2.92 -3.55 5.78
N TYR A 122 -2.45 -2.37 6.21
CA TYR A 122 -1.70 -1.46 5.34
C TYR A 122 -0.39 -2.08 4.85
N LEU A 123 0.41 -2.61 5.78
CA LEU A 123 1.71 -3.22 5.49
C LEU A 123 1.57 -4.56 4.75
N GLY A 124 0.57 -5.36 5.10
CA GLY A 124 0.36 -6.69 4.55
C GLY A 124 -0.28 -6.68 3.17
N PHE A 125 -1.24 -5.78 2.92
CA PHE A 125 -2.05 -5.84 1.69
C PHE A 125 -2.17 -4.51 0.96
N GLU A 126 -2.43 -3.39 1.65
CA GLU A 126 -2.68 -2.11 0.96
C GLU A 126 -1.48 -1.65 0.14
N GLN A 127 -0.25 -1.79 0.66
CA GLN A 127 0.96 -1.45 -0.08
C GLN A 127 1.12 -2.29 -1.36
N LEU A 128 0.82 -3.58 -1.27
CA LEU A 128 0.85 -4.50 -2.40
C LEU A 128 -0.20 -4.11 -3.44
N PHE A 129 -1.45 -3.93 -3.02
CA PHE A 129 -2.58 -3.65 -3.89
C PHE A 129 -2.49 -2.27 -4.55
N ALA A 130 -2.14 -1.24 -3.79
CA ALA A 130 -2.18 0.14 -4.27
C ALA A 130 -0.92 0.57 -5.03
N TYR A 131 0.24 -0.06 -4.78
CA TYR A 131 1.51 0.38 -5.36
C TYR A 131 2.24 -0.74 -6.09
N LEU A 132 2.63 -1.80 -5.37
CA LEU A 132 3.60 -2.77 -5.91
C LEU A 132 3.01 -3.61 -7.04
N GLY A 133 1.78 -4.07 -6.88
CA GLY A 133 1.06 -4.88 -7.86
C GLY A 133 0.80 -4.11 -9.17
N PRO A 134 0.12 -2.95 -9.13
CA PRO A 134 -0.10 -2.13 -10.33
C PRO A 134 1.20 -1.72 -11.01
N PHE A 135 2.24 -1.40 -10.23
CA PHE A 135 3.56 -1.07 -10.78
C PHE A 135 4.20 -2.26 -11.50
N ALA A 136 4.24 -3.45 -10.87
CA ALA A 136 4.82 -4.65 -11.47
C ALA A 136 4.06 -5.07 -12.75
N LEU A 137 2.73 -4.97 -12.75
CA LEU A 137 1.90 -5.24 -13.92
C LEU A 137 2.12 -4.19 -15.02
N GLY A 138 2.17 -2.90 -14.67
CA GLY A 138 2.48 -1.83 -15.62
C GLY A 138 3.85 -2.02 -16.28
N PHE A 139 4.85 -2.43 -15.49
CA PHE A 139 6.19 -2.68 -16.01
C PHE A 139 6.23 -3.88 -16.94
N ARG A 140 5.48 -4.94 -16.61
CA ARG A 140 5.30 -6.07 -17.51
C ARG A 140 4.71 -5.65 -18.86
N LEU A 141 3.69 -4.80 -18.86
CA LEU A 141 2.97 -4.42 -20.07
C LEU A 141 3.78 -3.46 -20.95
N THR A 142 4.51 -2.55 -20.34
CA THR A 142 5.13 -1.42 -21.04
C THR A 142 6.65 -1.51 -21.15
N GLY A 143 7.30 -2.30 -20.29
CA GLY A 143 8.76 -2.36 -20.16
C GLY A 143 9.40 -1.07 -19.63
N SER A 144 8.61 -0.03 -19.35
CA SER A 144 9.10 1.29 -18.98
C SER A 144 8.74 1.63 -17.54
N VAL A 145 9.76 1.89 -16.71
CA VAL A 145 9.57 2.29 -15.31
C VAL A 145 8.72 3.56 -15.20
N ARG A 146 8.95 4.54 -16.07
CA ARG A 146 8.24 5.83 -16.04
C ARG A 146 6.74 5.65 -16.32
N VAL A 147 6.40 4.88 -17.35
CA VAL A 147 5.00 4.60 -17.72
C VAL A 147 4.32 3.79 -16.62
N SER A 148 5.04 2.88 -15.97
CA SER A 148 4.53 2.06 -14.87
C SER A 148 4.23 2.88 -13.62
N ILE A 149 5.08 3.86 -13.29
CA ILE A 149 4.83 4.83 -12.21
C ILE A 149 3.58 5.66 -12.53
N ALA A 150 3.47 6.19 -13.75
CA ALA A 150 2.32 6.97 -14.18
C ALA A 150 1.02 6.15 -14.13
N GLY A 151 1.04 4.92 -14.65
CA GLY A 151 -0.10 4.00 -14.60
C GLY A 151 -0.51 3.65 -13.17
N THR A 152 0.46 3.47 -12.26
CA THR A 152 0.17 3.24 -10.84
C THR A 152 -0.48 4.48 -10.19
N ALA A 153 -0.03 5.68 -10.54
CA ALA A 153 -0.64 6.92 -10.07
C ALA A 153 -2.09 7.04 -10.56
N VAL A 154 -2.33 6.77 -11.86
CA VAL A 154 -3.69 6.76 -12.43
C VAL A 154 -4.58 5.73 -11.74
N PHE A 155 -4.10 4.51 -11.52
CA PHE A 155 -4.82 3.48 -10.77
C PHE A 155 -5.22 3.97 -9.37
N ARG A 156 -4.29 4.61 -8.63
CA ARG A 156 -4.58 5.16 -7.31
C ARG A 156 -5.55 6.35 -7.34
N LEU A 157 -5.55 7.15 -8.39
CA LEU A 157 -6.56 8.19 -8.59
C LEU A 157 -7.94 7.57 -8.89
N GLY A 158 -7.99 6.45 -9.61
CA GLY A 158 -9.22 5.66 -9.78
C GLY A 158 -9.76 5.15 -8.45
N LEU A 159 -8.89 4.61 -7.58
CA LEU A 159 -9.28 4.23 -6.22
C LEU A 159 -9.78 5.42 -5.41
N LEU A 160 -9.14 6.59 -5.52
CA LEU A 160 -9.62 7.81 -4.88
C LEU A 160 -11.01 8.21 -5.39
N ALA A 161 -11.25 8.15 -6.70
CA ALA A 161 -12.56 8.46 -7.28
C ALA A 161 -13.65 7.51 -6.74
N LEU A 162 -13.37 6.21 -6.65
CA LEU A 162 -14.27 5.23 -6.02
C LEU A 162 -14.51 5.57 -4.55
N GLN A 163 -13.46 5.99 -3.83
CA GLN A 163 -13.58 6.37 -2.43
C GLN A 163 -14.45 7.63 -2.22
N LEU A 164 -14.31 8.61 -3.11
CA LEU A 164 -15.08 9.84 -3.10
C LEU A 164 -16.52 9.66 -3.60
N HIS A 165 -16.80 8.64 -4.42
CA HIS A 165 -18.15 8.34 -4.85
C HIS A 165 -19.04 7.85 -3.71
N THR A 166 -18.46 7.13 -2.74
CA THR A 166 -19.18 6.64 -1.55
C THR A 166 -18.99 7.53 -0.32
N ALA A 167 -18.36 8.68 -0.48
CA ALA A 167 -18.08 9.62 0.60
C ALA A 167 -19.32 10.43 0.99
N VAL A 168 -19.66 10.42 2.29
CA VAL A 168 -20.72 11.25 2.85
C VAL A 168 -20.20 11.86 4.17
N PRO A 169 -20.05 13.20 4.28
CA PRO A 169 -20.34 14.24 3.29
C PRO A 169 -19.33 14.30 2.12
N THR A 170 -19.72 14.95 1.02
CA THR A 170 -18.81 15.20 -0.11
C THR A 170 -17.77 16.27 0.27
N PRO A 171 -16.46 16.00 0.06
CA PRO A 171 -15.42 16.98 0.37
C PRO A 171 -15.50 18.21 -0.55
N SER A 172 -14.98 19.34 -0.06
CA SER A 172 -14.83 20.55 -0.87
C SER A 172 -13.88 20.33 -2.05
N VAL A 173 -14.01 21.15 -3.10
CA VAL A 173 -13.15 21.09 -4.30
C VAL A 173 -11.67 21.21 -3.92
N ALA A 174 -11.33 22.12 -2.99
CA ALA A 174 -9.97 22.26 -2.47
C ALA A 174 -9.48 20.99 -1.76
N GLY A 175 -10.34 20.34 -0.98
CA GLY A 175 -10.05 19.05 -0.34
C GLY A 175 -9.76 17.96 -1.39
N VAL A 176 -10.58 17.86 -2.43
CA VAL A 176 -10.37 16.88 -3.52
C VAL A 176 -9.03 17.12 -4.24
N LEU A 177 -8.71 18.37 -4.57
CA LEU A 177 -7.42 18.71 -5.20
C LEU A 177 -6.24 18.35 -4.31
N LEU A 178 -6.32 18.66 -3.01
CA LEU A 178 -5.30 18.28 -2.04
C LEU A 178 -5.10 16.76 -2.00
N LEU A 179 -6.20 15.98 -1.99
CA LEU A 179 -6.14 14.53 -2.01
C LEU A 179 -5.52 13.98 -3.29
N ILE A 180 -5.85 14.54 -4.46
CA ILE A 180 -5.23 14.16 -5.74
C ILE A 180 -3.71 14.39 -5.69
N ILE A 181 -3.29 15.60 -5.28
CA ILE A 181 -1.87 15.96 -5.18
C ILE A 181 -1.16 15.00 -4.21
N ALA A 182 -1.74 14.75 -3.04
CA ALA A 182 -1.18 13.83 -2.06
C ALA A 182 -1.05 12.41 -2.61
N ARG A 183 -2.05 11.88 -3.34
CA ARG A 183 -1.97 10.54 -3.94
C ARG A 183 -0.86 10.45 -4.98
N VAL A 184 -0.70 11.44 -5.85
CA VAL A 184 0.37 11.46 -6.85
C VAL A 184 1.74 11.55 -6.17
N ALA A 185 1.92 12.47 -5.22
CA ALA A 185 3.17 12.65 -4.49
C ALA A 185 3.56 11.38 -3.72
N VAL A 186 2.63 10.77 -2.98
CA VAL A 186 2.86 9.52 -2.24
C VAL A 186 3.25 8.39 -3.19
N THR A 187 2.57 8.25 -4.33
CA THR A 187 2.89 7.22 -5.31
C THR A 187 4.33 7.37 -5.79
N TRP A 188 4.72 8.59 -6.11
CA TRP A 188 6.09 8.89 -6.52
C TRP A 188 7.10 8.55 -5.42
N VAL A 189 6.86 8.97 -4.18
CA VAL A 189 7.76 8.69 -3.04
C VAL A 189 7.89 7.19 -2.80
N VAL A 190 6.77 6.48 -2.65
CA VAL A 190 6.75 5.02 -2.37
C VAL A 190 7.48 4.25 -3.45
N LEU A 191 7.21 4.52 -4.73
CA LEU A 191 7.85 3.80 -5.83
C LEU A 191 9.35 4.15 -5.97
N ASN A 192 9.76 5.39 -5.68
CA ASN A 192 11.19 5.72 -5.65
C ASN A 192 11.91 5.02 -4.49
N VAL A 193 11.28 4.94 -3.32
CA VAL A 193 11.83 4.18 -2.18
C VAL A 193 11.89 2.69 -2.51
N TYR A 194 10.84 2.14 -3.13
CA TYR A 194 10.82 0.76 -3.58
C TYR A 194 11.95 0.43 -4.57
N LEU A 195 12.14 1.27 -5.59
CA LEU A 195 13.17 1.06 -6.60
C LEU A 195 14.60 1.13 -6.04
N ARG A 196 14.82 1.88 -4.95
CA ARG A 196 16.14 2.05 -4.33
C ARG A 196 16.39 1.09 -3.16
N GLY A 197 15.35 0.72 -2.42
CA GLY A 197 15.43 0.02 -1.14
C GLY A 197 14.51 -1.19 -0.99
N GLY A 198 13.82 -1.60 -2.05
CA GLY A 198 12.99 -2.79 -2.04
C GLY A 198 11.80 -2.69 -1.10
N LEU A 199 11.29 -3.86 -0.70
CA LEU A 199 10.06 -3.96 0.07
C LEU A 199 10.22 -3.47 1.52
N LEU A 200 11.37 -3.73 2.15
CA LEU A 200 11.59 -3.39 3.56
C LEU A 200 11.59 -1.88 3.80
N ALA A 201 12.21 -1.10 2.91
CA ALA A 201 12.20 0.35 3.01
C ALA A 201 10.79 0.93 2.84
N VAL A 202 9.98 0.34 1.94
CA VAL A 202 8.58 0.73 1.77
C VAL A 202 7.73 0.35 2.98
N GLY A 203 7.97 -0.82 3.57
CA GLY A 203 7.32 -1.26 4.80
C GLY A 203 7.64 -0.32 5.96
N TRP A 204 8.91 0.05 6.13
CA TRP A 204 9.34 1.01 7.15
C TRP A 204 8.71 2.39 6.95
N LEU A 205 8.73 2.92 5.73
CA LEU A 205 8.06 4.17 5.39
C LEU A 205 6.57 4.12 5.74
N GLY A 206 5.92 3.00 5.41
CA GLY A 206 4.52 2.75 5.73
C GLY A 206 4.23 2.76 7.22
N LEU A 207 5.07 2.08 8.00
CA LEU A 207 4.96 2.05 9.46
C LEU A 207 5.07 3.47 10.04
N LEU A 208 6.06 4.25 9.61
CA LEU A 208 6.24 5.64 10.06
C LEU A 208 5.02 6.50 9.75
N TRP A 209 4.39 6.31 8.59
CA TRP A 209 3.16 7.01 8.27
C TRP A 209 2.00 6.58 9.16
N GLN A 210 1.87 5.30 9.51
CA GLN A 210 0.80 4.83 10.40
C GLN A 210 0.99 5.29 11.85
N LEU A 211 2.22 5.54 12.30
CA LEU A 211 2.49 6.09 13.64
C LEU A 211 1.84 7.45 13.89
N ARG A 212 1.51 8.24 12.86
CA ARG A 212 0.82 9.53 13.06
C ARG A 212 -0.54 9.38 13.74
N HIS A 213 -1.21 8.24 13.54
CA HIS A 213 -2.50 7.94 14.17
C HIS A 213 -2.36 7.50 15.64
N TRP A 214 -1.16 7.08 16.04
CA TRP A 214 -0.88 6.73 17.44
C TRP A 214 -1.02 7.94 18.37
N PHE A 215 -0.64 9.13 17.90
CA PHE A 215 -0.70 10.37 18.68
C PHE A 215 -2.10 10.99 18.76
N SER A 216 -3.12 10.34 18.18
CA SER A 216 -4.51 10.79 18.25
C SER A 216 -5.40 9.99 19.20
N PHE A 217 -4.81 9.06 19.97
CA PHE A 217 -5.46 8.37 21.09
C PHE A 217 -5.43 9.20 22.37
#